data_AF-A0A5J6FHY3-F1
#
_entry.id   AF-A0A5J6FHY3-F1
#
_cell.length_a   1.000
_cell.length_b   1.000
_cell.length_c   1.000
_cell.angle_alpha   90.00
_cell.angle_beta   90.00
_cell.angle_gamma   90.00
#
_symmetry.space_group_name_H-M   'P 1'
#
loop_
_entity.id
_entity.type
_entity.pdbx_description
1 polymer ?
#
loop_
_entity_poly.entity_id
_entity_poly.type
_entity_poly.pdbx_seq_one_letter_code
_entity_poly.pdbx_strand_id
1 'polypeptide(L)'
;MLFLLAELRALLGTPVTDERAQLAHDLAEDAIMGEVGERIATPPQRGIKTVALSVAARILTNPQGVRSEQAGGMLMTYADDQTGVVLSDDELRRLRRAVGMASGAGMLDIAPVESRISTYPWRQA
;
A
#
# COMPACT_ATOMS: atom_id res chain seq x y z
N MET A 1 8.10 7.32 7.26
CA MET A 1 7.20 8.39 6.74
C MET A 1 6.90 8.22 5.25
N LEU A 2 5.71 7.68 4.96
CA LEU A 2 5.28 7.30 3.61
C LEU A 2 4.59 8.42 2.80
N PHE A 3 3.97 9.39 3.47
CA PHE A 3 3.25 10.53 2.86
C PHE A 3 3.12 11.68 3.88
N LEU A 4 2.80 12.89 3.42
CA LEU A 4 2.58 14.06 4.28
C LEU A 4 1.11 14.14 4.74
N LEU A 5 0.85 14.55 5.99
CA LEU A 5 -0.52 14.72 6.50
C LEU A 5 -1.34 15.73 5.68
N ALA A 6 -0.68 16.76 5.14
CA ALA A 6 -1.31 17.73 4.25
C ALA A 6 -1.86 17.09 2.96
N GLU A 7 -1.21 16.04 2.46
CA GLU A 7 -1.64 15.31 1.26
C GLU A 7 -2.87 14.46 1.55
N LEU A 8 -2.93 13.85 2.74
CA LEU A 8 -4.11 13.11 3.20
C LEU A 8 -5.32 14.04 3.35
N ARG A 9 -5.13 15.23 3.94
CA ARG A 9 -6.18 16.25 4.05
C ARG A 9 -6.65 16.75 2.68
N ALA A 10 -5.70 17.02 1.79
CA ALA A 10 -6.01 17.44 0.42
C ALA A 10 -6.80 16.37 -0.34
N LEU A 11 -6.47 15.08 -0.14
CA LEU A 11 -7.18 13.97 -0.76
C LEU A 11 -8.61 13.81 -0.23
N LEU A 12 -8.81 13.95 1.08
CA LEU A 12 -10.12 13.75 1.71
C LEU A 12 -11.09 14.92 1.52
N GLY A 13 -10.57 16.12 1.23
CA GLY A 13 -11.39 17.33 1.04
C GLY A 13 -12.20 17.75 2.28
N THR A 14 -11.93 17.12 3.43
CA THR A 14 -12.67 17.30 4.68
C THR A 14 -11.73 17.63 5.83
N PRO A 15 -12.18 18.39 6.83
CA PRO A 15 -11.35 18.71 7.98
C PRO A 15 -11.12 17.44 8.81
N VAL A 16 -9.85 17.04 8.92
CA VAL A 16 -9.38 15.94 9.77
C VAL A 16 -8.40 16.50 10.79
N THR A 17 -8.60 16.17 12.06
CA THR A 17 -7.70 16.57 13.14
C THR A 17 -6.32 15.94 12.96
N ASP A 18 -5.28 16.63 13.43
CA ASP A 18 -3.89 16.19 13.34
C ASP A 18 -3.69 14.81 13.98
N GLU A 19 -4.31 14.59 15.14
CA GLU A 19 -4.28 13.30 15.85
C GLU A 19 -4.86 12.15 15.01
N ARG A 20 -5.98 12.38 14.33
CA ARG A 20 -6.61 11.36 13.47
C ARG A 20 -5.78 11.11 12.22
N ALA A 21 -5.23 12.17 11.62
CA ALA A 21 -4.37 12.05 10.46
C ALA A 21 -3.08 11.29 10.79
N GLN A 22 -2.50 11.55 11.97
CA GLN A 22 -1.32 10.85 12.47
C GLN A 22 -1.62 9.37 12.76
N LEU A 23 -2.71 9.09 13.48
CA LEU A 23 -3.11 7.70 13.74
C LEU A 23 -3.33 6.91 12.44
N ALA A 24 -3.97 7.51 11.44
CA ALA A 24 -4.15 6.87 10.13
C ALA A 24 -2.82 6.66 9.39
N HIS A 25 -1.83 7.52 9.61
CA HIS A 25 -0.48 7.34 9.08
C HIS A 25 0.21 6.15 9.73
N ASP A 26 0.24 6.10 11.06
CA ASP A 26 0.93 5.07 11.82
C ASP A 26 0.36 3.68 11.50
N LEU A 27 -0.98 3.56 11.48
CA LEU A 27 -1.65 2.30 11.11
C LEU A 27 -1.38 1.87 9.66
N ALA A 28 -1.30 2.83 8.72
CA ALA A 28 -0.97 2.52 7.33
C ALA A 28 0.50 2.13 7.16
N GLU A 29 1.41 2.77 7.92
CA GLU A 29 2.82 2.44 7.95
C GLU A 29 3.05 1.03 8.51
N ASP A 30 2.43 0.69 9.65
CA ASP A 30 2.52 -0.65 10.23
C ASP A 30 2.01 -1.74 9.29
N ALA A 31 0.85 -1.52 8.64
CA ALA A 31 0.28 -2.48 7.71
C ALA A 31 1.19 -2.70 6.47
N ILE A 32 1.78 -1.63 5.94
CA ILE A 32 2.65 -1.70 4.78
C ILE A 32 4.01 -2.32 5.13
N MET A 33 4.58 -1.93 6.28
CA MET A 33 5.85 -2.47 6.78
C MET A 33 5.71 -3.96 7.14
N GLY A 34 4.58 -4.36 7.73
CA GLY A 34 4.31 -5.77 8.04
C GLY A 34 4.25 -6.66 6.79
N GLU A 35 3.74 -6.14 5.67
CA GLU A 35 3.65 -6.88 4.41
C GLU A 35 4.98 -6.90 3.62
N VAL A 36 5.66 -5.76 3.54
CA VAL A 36 6.80 -5.58 2.63
C VAL A 36 8.15 -5.78 3.32
N GLY A 37 8.20 -5.54 4.63
CA GLY A 37 9.42 -5.51 5.43
C GLY A 37 10.40 -4.45 4.94
N GLU A 38 11.69 -4.79 4.96
CA GLU A 38 12.79 -3.89 4.61
C GLU A 38 12.95 -3.60 3.10
N ARG A 39 12.01 -4.05 2.26
CA ARG A 39 12.10 -3.83 0.80
C ARG A 39 11.70 -2.42 0.37
N ILE A 40 11.26 -1.57 1.30
CA ILE A 40 10.95 -0.16 1.03
C ILE A 40 12.26 0.62 0.92
N ALA A 41 12.49 1.25 -0.23
CA ALA A 41 13.66 2.11 -0.44
C ALA A 41 13.49 3.46 0.27
N THR A 42 14.60 4.17 0.52
CA THR A 42 14.58 5.57 0.95
C THR A 42 15.24 6.43 -0.15
N PRO A 43 14.50 7.26 -0.90
CA PRO A 43 13.05 7.53 -0.79
C PRO A 43 12.18 6.35 -1.26
N PRO A 44 10.91 6.26 -0.79
CA PRO A 44 10.02 5.16 -1.15
C PRO A 44 9.78 5.07 -2.65
N GLN A 45 9.71 3.85 -3.17
CA GLN A 45 9.45 3.58 -4.58
C GLN A 45 8.10 4.18 -5.02
N ARG A 46 8.01 4.50 -6.31
CA ARG A 46 6.75 5.00 -6.90
C ARG A 46 5.65 3.96 -6.72
N GLY A 47 4.47 4.41 -6.30
CA GLY A 47 3.31 3.55 -6.03
C GLY A 47 3.07 3.25 -4.55
N ILE A 48 4.12 3.23 -3.72
CA ILE A 48 3.95 3.02 -2.26
C ILE A 48 3.14 4.17 -1.65
N LYS A 49 3.50 5.41 -1.99
CA LYS A 49 2.80 6.61 -1.53
C LYS A 49 1.31 6.59 -1.88
N THR A 50 0.95 6.16 -3.09
CA THR A 50 -0.46 6.11 -3.51
C THR A 50 -1.25 5.05 -2.75
N VAL A 51 -0.63 3.90 -2.45
CA VAL A 51 -1.25 2.86 -1.63
C VAL A 51 -1.38 3.32 -0.18
N ALA A 52 -0.35 3.95 0.37
CA ALA A 52 -0.37 4.47 1.74
C ALA A 52 -1.47 5.53 1.92
N LEU A 53 -1.63 6.45 0.95
CA LEU A 53 -2.70 7.44 0.96
C LEU A 53 -4.10 6.79 0.83
N SER A 54 -4.27 5.78 -0.01
CA SER A 54 -5.57 5.10 -0.15
C SER A 54 -5.96 4.33 1.10
N VAL A 55 -5.00 3.64 1.73
CA VAL A 55 -5.20 2.93 2.99
C VAL A 55 -5.56 3.92 4.10
N ALA A 56 -4.79 5.00 4.25
CA ALA A 56 -5.07 6.04 5.25
C ALA A 56 -6.43 6.71 5.06
N ALA A 57 -6.81 7.03 3.82
CA ALA A 57 -8.14 7.57 3.51
C ALA A 57 -9.26 6.58 3.85
N ARG A 58 -9.05 5.27 3.63
CA ARG A 58 -10.01 4.23 3.98
C ARG A 58 -10.14 4.06 5.49
N ILE A 59 -9.04 4.07 6.25
CA ILE A 59 -9.08 4.00 7.72
C ILE A 59 -9.98 5.11 8.28
N LEU A 60 -9.89 6.31 7.72
CA LEU A 60 -10.64 7.46 8.18
C LEU A 60 -12.11 7.46 7.74
N THR A 61 -12.44 6.85 6.61
CA THR A 61 -13.81 6.80 6.06
C THR A 61 -14.59 5.55 6.47
N ASN A 62 -13.90 4.43 6.72
CA ASN A 62 -14.48 3.15 7.09
C ASN A 62 -13.57 2.40 8.09
N PRO A 63 -13.50 2.86 9.35
CA PRO A 63 -12.64 2.26 10.36
C PRO A 63 -13.01 0.81 10.70
N GLN A 64 -14.27 0.42 10.47
CA GLN A 64 -14.81 -0.91 10.75
C GLN A 64 -14.64 -1.89 9.57
N GLY A 65 -14.05 -1.46 8.45
CA GLY A 65 -13.79 -2.33 7.30
C GLY A 65 -15.05 -2.92 6.64
N VAL A 66 -16.21 -2.27 6.81
CA VAL A 66 -17.50 -2.77 6.31
C VAL A 66 -17.46 -2.82 4.78
N ARG A 67 -17.50 -4.03 4.21
CA ARG A 67 -17.58 -4.25 2.75
C ARG A 67 -19.01 -4.49 2.25
N SER A 68 -19.97 -4.69 3.17
CA SER A 68 -21.37 -4.99 2.87
C SER A 68 -22.27 -4.42 3.96
N GLU A 69 -23.03 -3.36 3.65
CA GLU A 69 -24.23 -3.00 4.39
C GLU A 69 -25.42 -3.62 3.66
N GLN A 70 -26.14 -4.47 4.37
CA GLN A 70 -27.31 -5.12 3.84
C GLN A 70 -28.50 -4.75 4.78
N ALA A 71 -29.35 -3.79 4.37
CA ALA A 71 -30.56 -3.37 5.10
C ALA A 71 -31.83 -4.03 4.53
N GLY A 72 -32.43 -4.98 5.25
CA GLY A 72 -33.75 -5.57 4.92
C GLY A 72 -33.85 -7.10 4.75
N GLY A 73 -33.08 -7.91 5.48
CA GLY A 73 -33.08 -9.40 5.37
C GLY A 73 -31.81 -10.00 4.77
N MET A 74 -30.66 -9.44 5.13
CA MET A 74 -29.62 -9.04 4.19
C MET A 74 -28.32 -9.32 5.05
N LEU A 75 -27.50 -10.32 4.64
CA LEU A 75 -26.23 -10.83 5.19
C LEU A 75 -25.22 -9.70 5.54
N MET A 76 -25.04 -9.52 6.85
CA MET A 76 -23.89 -8.86 7.43
C MET A 76 -22.78 -9.87 7.69
N THR A 77 -21.66 -9.73 7.00
CA THR A 77 -20.39 -10.35 7.41
C THR A 77 -19.65 -9.30 8.23
N TYR A 78 -19.78 -9.37 9.55
CA TYR A 78 -18.87 -8.68 10.47
C TYR A 78 -17.49 -9.27 10.24
N ALA A 79 -16.56 -8.49 9.70
CA ALA A 79 -15.15 -8.85 9.80
C ALA A 79 -14.79 -8.72 11.28
N ASP A 80 -14.48 -9.87 11.87
CA ASP A 80 -14.19 -10.06 13.28
C ASP A 80 -13.12 -9.09 13.78
N ASP A 81 -13.25 -8.77 15.06
CA ASP A 81 -12.65 -7.67 15.83
C ASP A 81 -11.12 -7.83 15.99
N GLN A 82 -10.39 -7.71 14.88
CA GLN A 82 -8.95 -7.56 14.90
C GLN A 82 -8.63 -6.09 14.71
N THR A 83 -8.27 -5.44 15.82
CA THR A 83 -7.59 -4.14 15.92
C THR A 83 -6.31 -4.12 15.07
N GLY A 84 -6.46 -4.07 13.75
CA GLY A 84 -5.39 -4.11 12.77
C GLY A 84 -5.93 -3.74 11.40
N VAL A 85 -5.34 -2.73 10.77
CA VAL A 85 -5.71 -2.34 9.41
C VAL A 85 -5.21 -3.41 8.45
N VAL A 86 -6.12 -4.23 7.92
CA VAL A 86 -5.77 -5.24 6.92
C VAL A 86 -5.78 -4.61 5.53
N LEU A 87 -4.71 -4.84 4.75
CA LEU A 87 -4.63 -4.43 3.36
C LEU A 87 -5.63 -5.25 2.51
N SER A 88 -6.33 -4.58 1.61
CA SER A 88 -7.19 -5.27 0.64
C SER A 88 -6.35 -5.99 -0.42
N ASP A 89 -6.91 -7.01 -1.07
CA ASP A 89 -6.21 -7.78 -2.12
C ASP A 89 -5.65 -6.89 -3.25
N ASP A 90 -6.38 -5.84 -3.61
CA ASP A 90 -5.94 -4.89 -4.65
C ASP A 90 -4.80 -3.99 -4.16
N GLU A 91 -4.80 -3.58 -2.90
CA GLU A 91 -3.70 -2.83 -2.30
C GLU A 91 -2.47 -3.71 -2.16
N LEU A 92 -2.62 -4.95 -1.70
CA LEU A 92 -1.54 -5.94 -1.63
C LEU A 92 -0.90 -6.15 -3.00
N ARG A 93 -1.72 -6.31 -4.05
CA ARG A 93 -1.23 -6.49 -5.42
C ARG A 93 -0.47 -5.26 -5.92
N ARG A 94 -0.97 -4.05 -5.67
CA ARG A 94 -0.27 -2.80 -6.07
C ARG A 94 1.01 -2.58 -5.27
N LEU A 95 0.99 -2.88 -3.97
CA LEU A 95 2.12 -2.74 -3.06
C LEU A 95 3.24 -3.70 -3.44
N ARG A 96 2.92 -4.99 -3.61
CA ARG A 96 3.88 -6.01 -4.05
C ARG A 96 4.46 -5.68 -5.43
N ARG A 97 3.65 -5.16 -6.37
CA ARG A 97 4.14 -4.65 -7.66
C ARG A 97 5.13 -3.50 -7.52
N ALA A 98 4.84 -2.54 -6.65
CA ALA A 98 5.71 -1.38 -6.44
C ALA A 98 7.09 -1.77 -5.90
N VAL A 99 7.18 -2.92 -5.24
CA VAL A 99 8.39 -3.42 -4.56
C VAL A 99 9.04 -4.59 -5.31
N GLY A 100 8.55 -4.96 -6.49
CA GLY A 100 9.10 -6.07 -7.28
C GLY A 100 8.87 -7.45 -6.66
N MET A 101 7.85 -7.60 -5.80
CA MET A 101 7.43 -8.91 -5.28
C MET A 101 6.50 -9.59 -6.30
N ALA A 102 6.81 -10.85 -6.63
CA ALA A 102 5.99 -11.68 -7.51
C ALA A 102 4.56 -11.79 -6.95
N SER A 103 3.61 -11.14 -7.61
CA SER A 103 2.21 -11.09 -7.19
C SER A 103 1.40 -12.17 -7.92
N GLY A 104 1.68 -13.44 -7.65
CA GLY A 104 0.89 -14.56 -8.18
C GLY A 104 0.79 -14.65 -9.72
N ALA A 105 0.08 -15.67 -10.21
CA ALA A 105 -0.04 -15.95 -11.64
C ALA A 105 -0.74 -14.79 -12.39
N GLY A 106 0.00 -14.12 -13.29
CA GLY A 106 -0.56 -13.11 -14.20
C GLY A 106 0.13 -11.75 -14.19
N MET A 107 1.09 -11.48 -13.29
CA MET A 107 1.87 -10.25 -13.34
C MET A 107 3.14 -10.45 -14.16
N LEU A 108 3.13 -10.02 -15.41
CA LEU A 108 4.36 -9.86 -16.19
C LEU A 108 5.16 -8.72 -15.57
N ASP A 109 6.33 -9.05 -15.04
CA ASP A 109 7.30 -8.07 -14.58
C ASP A 109 7.99 -7.48 -15.83
N ILE A 110 7.50 -6.33 -16.29
CA ILE A 110 8.04 -5.60 -17.46
C ILE A 110 9.17 -4.66 -17.02
N ALA A 111 9.50 -4.60 -15.72
CA ALA A 111 10.66 -3.85 -15.28
C ALA A 111 11.93 -4.50 -15.91
N PRO A 112 12.77 -3.73 -16.63
CA PRO A 112 13.98 -4.29 -17.20
C PRO A 112 14.87 -4.77 -16.05
N VAL A 113 15.12 -6.09 -15.98
CA VAL A 113 16.27 -6.60 -15.23
C VAL A 113 17.49 -5.94 -15.86
N GLU A 114 18.16 -5.09 -15.09
CA GLU A 114 19.41 -4.44 -15.48
C GLU A 114 20.50 -5.52 -15.57
N SER A 115 20.48 -6.29 -16.66
CA SER A 115 21.52 -7.24 -17.01
C SER A 115 22.64 -6.47 -17.70
N ARG A 116 23.70 -6.16 -16.94
CA ARG A 116 24.94 -5.67 -17.56
C ARG A 116 25.56 -6.83 -18.33
N ILE A 117 25.35 -6.84 -19.64
CA ILE A 117 26.07 -7.75 -20.54
C ILE A 117 27.56 -7.36 -20.45
N SER A 118 28.36 -8.19 -19.78
CA SER A 118 29.81 -8.02 -19.76
C SER A 118 30.37 -8.36 -21.15
N THR A 119 30.63 -7.34 -21.97
CA THR A 119 31.31 -7.52 -23.24
C THR A 119 32.82 -7.46 -23.01
N TYR A 120 33.46 -8.63 -22.97
CA TYR A 120 34.92 -8.70 -23.04
C TYR A 120 35.36 -8.47 -24.49
N PRO A 121 36.25 -7.51 -24.78
CA PRO A 121 36.83 -7.37 -26.11
C PRO A 121 37.73 -8.57 -26.41
N TRP A 122 37.49 -9.24 -27.54
CA TRP A 122 38.11 -10.53 -27.91
C TRP A 122 39.61 -10.48 -28.24
N ARG A 123 40.32 -9.40 -27.93
CA ARG A 123 41.78 -9.29 -28.08
C ARG A 123 42.38 -8.52 -26.91
N GLN A 124 43.16 -9.21 -26.09
CA GLN A 124 44.15 -8.60 -25.20
C GLN A 124 45.45 -8.44 -25.99
N ALA A 125 46.09 -7.29 -25.84
CA ALA A 125 47.40 -6.96 -26.40
C ALA A 125 48.52 -7.72 -25.67
#